data_AF-Q98QG2-F1
#
_entry.id   AF-Q98QG2-F1
#
_cell.length_a   1.000
_cell.length_b   1.000
_cell.length_c   1.000
_cell.angle_alpha   90.00
_cell.angle_beta   90.00
_cell.angle_gamma   90.00
#
_symmetry.space_group_name_H-M   'P 1'
#
loop_
_entity.id
_entity.type
_entity.pdbx_description
1 polymer ?
#
loop_
_entity_poly.entity_id
_entity_poly.type
_entity_poly.pdbx_seq_one_letter_code
_entity_poly.pdbx_strand_id
1 'polypeptide(L)'
;MNQNTKTIKFFVSSFEMEKGYKFLKQYIDKYKSNMIQTNIEGKYYFNSQYNNKREVNIIIGQIQINDIFLEKIKKIIEYSIEHAKTFNVETKSENDFKLKEEKHTVYDKLENISNKYSYENSWTFFEFTADLFIKLLKSHVFYNGNKRFSISFLITFLAFNGYYFKWSQEAEYQDFSQQQRFLESDIACFTTRLSNRKLNDYVESESINIKNSILYFLEKECKEKIKSEDLDLCIDKRHEKVRNEIIEWIKNNVLISYRIL
;
A
#
# COMPACT_ATOMS: atom_id res chain seq x y z
N MET A 1 10.27 -11.19 -37.48
CA MET A 1 9.01 -11.01 -36.72
C MET A 1 9.32 -10.17 -35.50
N ASN A 2 8.93 -8.89 -35.48
CA ASN A 2 9.14 -8.00 -34.34
C ASN A 2 8.30 -8.50 -33.17
N GLN A 3 8.94 -9.19 -32.22
CA GLN A 3 8.33 -9.46 -30.93
C GLN A 3 8.05 -8.10 -30.28
N ASN A 4 6.76 -7.80 -30.07
CA ASN A 4 6.28 -6.55 -29.48
C ASN A 4 6.97 -6.28 -28.14
N THR A 5 7.94 -5.35 -28.12
CA THR A 5 8.51 -4.81 -26.89
C THR A 5 7.37 -4.21 -26.06
N LYS A 6 7.23 -4.67 -24.82
CA LYS A 6 6.19 -4.18 -23.91
C LYS A 6 6.75 -3.08 -23.02
N THR A 7 5.90 -2.15 -22.60
CA THR A 7 6.32 -1.02 -21.76
C THR A 7 5.73 -1.16 -20.37
N ILE A 8 6.59 -1.18 -19.34
CA ILE A 8 6.19 -1.00 -17.93
C ILE A 8 6.45 0.46 -17.58
N LYS A 9 5.42 1.17 -17.12
CA LYS A 9 5.53 2.53 -16.62
C LYS A 9 5.30 2.55 -15.12
N PHE A 10 6.23 3.09 -14.35
CA PHE A 10 6.04 3.35 -12.92
C PHE A 10 6.43 4.78 -12.57
N PHE A 11 5.96 5.27 -11.44
CA PHE A 11 6.14 6.66 -11.04
C PHE A 11 6.88 6.79 -9.71
N VAL A 12 7.77 7.78 -9.61
CA VAL A 12 8.52 8.13 -8.39
C VAL A 12 8.33 9.61 -8.07
N SER A 13 8.84 10.08 -6.92
CA SER A 13 8.83 11.51 -6.60
C SER A 13 9.84 12.30 -7.46
N SER A 14 9.72 13.63 -7.47
CA SER A 14 10.74 14.52 -8.07
C SER A 14 12.12 14.28 -7.46
N PHE A 15 12.18 14.22 -6.13
CA PHE A 15 13.41 13.98 -5.37
C PHE A 15 14.09 12.65 -5.75
N GLU A 16 13.33 11.59 -5.95
CA GLU A 16 13.87 10.31 -6.40
C GLU A 16 14.37 10.39 -7.85
N MET A 17 13.67 11.14 -8.70
CA MET A 17 14.04 11.34 -10.10
C MET A 17 15.35 12.14 -10.25
N GLU A 18 15.55 13.15 -9.41
CA GLU A 18 16.76 14.00 -9.38
C GLU A 18 18.04 13.25 -9.00
N LYS A 19 17.93 12.12 -8.28
CA LYS A 19 19.08 11.25 -7.96
C LYS A 19 19.69 10.57 -9.19
N GLY A 20 19.04 10.67 -10.35
CA GLY A 20 19.58 10.29 -11.64
C GLY A 20 19.56 8.79 -11.94
N TYR A 21 20.02 8.45 -13.14
CA TYR A 21 19.83 7.12 -13.74
C TYR A 21 20.40 5.95 -12.91
N LYS A 22 21.56 6.13 -12.27
CA LYS A 22 22.19 5.07 -11.46
C LYS A 22 21.31 4.67 -10.27
N PHE A 23 20.76 5.65 -9.56
CA PHE A 23 19.83 5.40 -8.45
C PHE A 23 18.58 4.68 -8.94
N LEU A 24 18.02 5.14 -10.06
CA LEU A 24 16.80 4.56 -10.63
C LEU A 24 16.99 3.12 -11.12
N LYS A 25 18.16 2.77 -11.66
CA LYS A 25 18.50 1.38 -11.97
C LYS A 25 18.53 0.50 -10.72
N GLN A 26 19.17 0.97 -9.65
CA GLN A 26 19.18 0.27 -8.36
C GLN A 26 17.78 0.15 -7.77
N TYR A 27 16.95 1.18 -7.93
CA TYR A 27 15.55 1.17 -7.51
C TYR A 27 14.76 0.08 -8.24
N ILE A 28 14.89 0.02 -9.58
CA ILE A 28 14.28 -1.05 -10.37
C ILE A 28 14.79 -2.41 -9.91
N ASP A 29 16.11 -2.59 -9.78
CA ASP A 29 16.69 -3.87 -9.39
C ASP A 29 16.25 -4.33 -8.00
N LYS A 30 16.02 -3.38 -7.07
CA LYS A 30 15.51 -3.65 -5.73
C LYS A 30 14.05 -4.09 -5.74
N TYR A 31 13.20 -3.42 -6.52
CA TYR A 31 11.75 -3.62 -6.45
C TYR A 31 11.19 -4.47 -7.60
N LYS A 32 11.97 -4.84 -8.62
CA LYS A 32 11.45 -5.68 -9.71
C LYS A 32 11.00 -7.05 -9.20
N SER A 33 9.91 -7.55 -9.77
CA SER A 33 9.52 -8.95 -9.60
C SER A 33 10.64 -9.89 -10.07
N ASN A 34 10.75 -11.07 -9.46
CA ASN A 34 11.67 -12.13 -9.90
C ASN A 34 11.44 -12.57 -11.37
N MET A 35 10.27 -12.22 -11.93
CA MET A 35 9.95 -12.45 -13.34
C MET A 35 10.63 -11.44 -14.28
N ILE A 36 11.17 -10.33 -13.77
CA ILE A 36 11.90 -9.34 -14.55
C ILE A 36 13.40 -9.60 -14.39
N GLN A 37 14.03 -10.07 -15.47
CA GLN A 37 15.46 -10.35 -15.54
C GLN A 37 16.18 -9.29 -16.36
N THR A 38 17.46 -9.05 -16.05
CA THR A 38 18.32 -8.10 -16.78
C THR A 38 19.42 -8.87 -17.47
N ASN A 39 19.68 -8.60 -18.75
CA ASN A 39 20.82 -9.20 -19.46
C ASN A 39 22.12 -8.41 -19.24
N ILE A 40 23.23 -8.88 -19.82
CA ILE A 40 24.55 -8.23 -19.74
C ILE A 40 24.53 -6.81 -20.34
N GLU A 41 23.69 -6.57 -21.36
CA GLU A 41 23.50 -5.24 -21.99
C GLU A 41 22.63 -4.28 -21.17
N GLY A 42 22.06 -4.72 -20.05
CA GLY A 42 21.17 -3.90 -19.22
C GLY A 42 19.71 -3.84 -19.70
N LYS A 43 19.32 -4.62 -20.70
CA LYS A 43 17.91 -4.75 -21.15
C LYS A 43 17.12 -5.61 -20.18
N TYR A 44 15.87 -5.21 -19.95
CA TYR A 44 14.94 -5.94 -19.09
C TYR A 44 14.09 -6.91 -19.90
N TYR A 45 13.80 -8.07 -19.31
CA TYR A 45 12.97 -9.09 -19.91
C TYR A 45 11.99 -9.65 -18.90
N PHE A 46 10.75 -9.85 -19.32
CA PHE A 46 9.76 -10.58 -18.55
C PHE A 46 9.82 -12.07 -18.91
N ASN A 47 9.97 -12.92 -17.89
CA ASN A 47 10.00 -14.36 -18.00
C ASN A 47 8.81 -14.95 -17.23
N SER A 48 7.76 -15.32 -17.95
CA SER A 48 6.60 -16.01 -17.36
C SER A 48 6.79 -17.52 -17.40
N GLN A 49 6.17 -18.24 -16.46
CA GLN A 49 6.15 -19.71 -16.47
C GLN A 49 5.50 -20.28 -17.75
N TYR A 50 4.72 -19.49 -18.49
CA TYR A 50 3.84 -19.95 -19.56
C TYR A 50 4.27 -19.59 -20.99
N ASN A 51 5.28 -18.72 -21.20
CA ASN A 51 5.93 -18.55 -22.53
C ASN A 51 7.06 -17.50 -22.56
N ASN A 52 8.01 -17.79 -23.47
CA ASN A 52 9.12 -17.00 -24.05
C ASN A 52 9.45 -15.64 -23.43
N LYS A 53 10.70 -15.51 -23.00
CA LYS A 53 11.39 -14.26 -22.63
C LYS A 53 10.98 -13.10 -23.56
N ARG A 54 10.27 -12.10 -23.01
CA ARG A 54 9.84 -10.90 -23.76
C ARG A 54 10.65 -9.70 -23.31
N GLU A 55 11.15 -8.91 -24.25
CA GLU A 55 11.81 -7.65 -23.91
C GLU A 55 10.79 -6.66 -23.34
N VAL A 56 11.20 -5.98 -22.27
CA VAL A 56 10.42 -4.98 -21.58
C VAL A 56 11.19 -3.66 -21.56
N ASN A 57 10.56 -2.62 -22.08
CA ASN A 57 10.97 -1.24 -21.88
C ASN A 57 10.43 -0.74 -20.54
N ILE A 58 11.29 -0.18 -19.70
CA ILE A 58 10.87 0.40 -18.42
C ILE A 58 10.92 1.92 -18.54
N ILE A 59 9.77 2.57 -18.35
CA ILE A 59 9.62 4.02 -18.34
C ILE A 59 9.38 4.47 -16.91
N ILE A 60 10.23 5.38 -16.45
CA ILE A 60 10.10 6.00 -15.13
C ILE A 60 9.46 7.37 -15.33
N GLY A 61 8.30 7.57 -14.71
CA GLY A 61 7.61 8.84 -14.65
C GLY A 61 7.84 9.53 -13.30
N GLN A 62 7.59 10.83 -13.27
CA GLN A 62 7.53 11.61 -12.05
C GLN A 62 6.07 11.84 -11.67
N ILE A 63 5.72 11.70 -10.39
CA ILE A 63 4.46 12.19 -9.86
C ILE A 63 4.51 13.71 -9.78
N GLN A 64 3.57 14.36 -10.44
CA GLN A 64 3.35 15.80 -10.34
C GLN A 64 2.00 16.01 -9.67
N ILE A 65 2.00 16.63 -8.49
CA ILE A 65 0.78 16.93 -7.75
C ILE A 65 0.19 18.21 -8.34
N ASN A 66 -0.72 18.04 -9.28
CA ASN A 66 -1.46 19.07 -9.99
C ASN A 66 -2.92 18.65 -10.17
N ASP A 67 -3.74 19.46 -10.83
CA ASP A 67 -5.16 19.17 -11.03
C ASP A 67 -5.41 17.83 -11.73
N ILE A 68 -4.55 17.45 -12.68
CA ILE A 68 -4.64 16.16 -13.39
C ILE A 68 -4.43 14.99 -12.40
N PHE A 69 -3.47 15.13 -11.48
CA PHE A 69 -3.24 14.14 -10.43
C PHE A 69 -4.42 14.08 -9.44
N LEU A 70 -5.00 15.21 -9.06
CA LEU A 70 -6.16 15.24 -8.17
C LEU A 70 -7.40 14.61 -8.82
N GLU A 71 -7.62 14.82 -10.12
CA GLU A 71 -8.67 14.11 -10.88
C GLU A 71 -8.39 12.59 -10.94
N LYS A 72 -7.11 12.20 -11.05
CA LYS A 72 -6.72 10.78 -10.97
C LYS A 72 -7.03 10.19 -9.59
N ILE A 73 -6.85 10.95 -8.51
CA ILE A 73 -7.21 10.50 -7.15
C ILE A 73 -8.70 10.19 -7.04
N LYS A 74 -9.58 11.01 -7.61
CA LYS A 74 -11.04 10.73 -7.63
C LYS A 74 -11.35 9.37 -8.24
N LYS A 75 -10.77 9.08 -9.42
CA LYS A 75 -10.91 7.77 -10.07
C LYS A 75 -10.36 6.65 -9.21
N ILE A 76 -9.19 6.84 -8.60
CA ILE A 76 -8.60 5.83 -7.70
C ILE A 76 -9.55 5.54 -6.54
N ILE A 77 -10.18 6.55 -5.93
CA ILE A 77 -11.18 6.35 -4.85
C ILE A 77 -12.33 5.48 -5.36
N GLU A 78 -12.91 5.79 -6.52
CA GLU A 78 -14.00 5.02 -7.12
C GLU A 78 -13.62 3.54 -7.33
N TYR A 79 -12.48 3.29 -8.00
CA TYR A 79 -11.97 1.93 -8.20
C TYR A 79 -11.69 1.20 -6.88
N SER A 80 -11.27 1.94 -5.85
CA SER A 80 -10.97 1.38 -4.54
C SER A 80 -12.22 0.97 -3.78
N ILE A 81 -13.33 1.71 -3.94
CA ILE A 81 -14.63 1.31 -3.37
C ILE A 81 -15.10 0.02 -4.04
N GLU A 82 -15.05 -0.04 -5.37
CA GLU A 82 -15.46 -1.25 -6.10
C GLU A 82 -14.59 -2.46 -5.74
N HIS A 83 -13.28 -2.26 -5.66
CA HIS A 83 -12.36 -3.30 -5.19
C HIS A 83 -12.64 -3.71 -3.73
N ALA A 84 -12.96 -2.78 -2.84
CA ALA A 84 -13.26 -3.12 -1.44
C ALA A 84 -14.54 -3.95 -1.27
N LYS A 85 -15.50 -3.84 -2.20
CA LYS A 85 -16.74 -4.64 -2.20
C LYS A 85 -16.50 -6.11 -2.55
N THR A 86 -15.43 -6.43 -3.29
CA THR A 86 -15.11 -7.81 -3.69
C THR A 86 -14.58 -8.65 -2.54
N PHE A 87 -14.09 -8.02 -1.47
CA PHE A 87 -13.54 -8.73 -0.32
C PHE A 87 -14.62 -9.59 0.33
N ASN A 88 -14.36 -10.88 0.52
CA ASN A 88 -15.28 -11.78 1.20
C ASN A 88 -15.07 -11.66 2.71
N VAL A 89 -16.01 -11.04 3.42
CA VAL A 89 -15.97 -10.89 4.88
C VAL A 89 -17.32 -11.29 5.46
N GLU A 90 -17.31 -11.89 6.63
CA GLU A 90 -18.53 -12.33 7.33
C GLU A 90 -19.41 -11.15 7.77
N THR A 91 -18.83 -9.95 7.90
CA THR A 91 -19.48 -8.76 8.47
C THR A 91 -19.90 -7.73 7.42
N LYS A 92 -20.30 -8.16 6.21
CA LYS A 92 -20.83 -7.22 5.19
C LYS A 92 -22.13 -6.59 5.70
N SER A 93 -22.30 -5.30 5.47
CA SER A 93 -23.49 -4.53 5.87
C SER A 93 -23.99 -3.70 4.70
N GLU A 94 -25.30 -3.43 4.64
CA GLU A 94 -25.90 -2.52 3.67
C GLU A 94 -25.34 -1.08 3.77
N ASN A 95 -24.81 -0.70 4.94
CA ASN A 95 -24.18 0.60 5.16
C ASN A 95 -22.66 0.60 4.90
N ASP A 96 -22.11 -0.48 4.32
CA ASP A 96 -20.70 -0.50 3.92
C ASP A 96 -20.41 0.62 2.92
N PHE A 97 -19.32 1.35 3.15
CA PHE A 97 -18.89 2.47 2.29
C PHE A 97 -19.89 3.63 2.18
N LYS A 98 -20.94 3.66 3.02
CA LYS A 98 -21.77 4.84 3.21
C LYS A 98 -21.02 5.87 4.06
N LEU A 99 -20.89 7.10 3.56
CA LEU A 99 -20.26 8.19 4.28
C LEU A 99 -21.05 8.55 5.55
N LYS A 100 -20.35 8.82 6.64
CA LYS A 100 -20.97 9.29 7.89
C LYS A 100 -21.44 10.73 7.79
N GLU A 101 -20.66 11.56 7.11
CA GLU A 101 -20.86 12.99 6.96
C GLU A 101 -20.74 13.34 5.47
N GLU A 102 -21.62 14.21 4.98
CA GLU A 102 -21.54 14.73 3.61
C GLU A 102 -20.37 15.70 3.44
N LYS A 103 -19.98 16.38 4.52
CA LYS A 103 -18.78 17.23 4.61
C LYS A 103 -17.61 16.36 5.06
N HIS A 104 -16.41 16.60 4.52
CA HIS A 104 -15.20 15.81 4.80
C HIS A 104 -15.13 14.45 4.10
N THR A 105 -15.25 14.50 2.77
CA THR A 105 -15.18 13.32 1.91
C THR A 105 -13.79 12.66 2.00
N VAL A 106 -13.71 11.41 1.52
CA VAL A 106 -12.44 10.72 1.29
C VAL A 106 -11.49 11.60 0.46
N TYR A 107 -12.02 12.25 -0.58
CA TYR A 107 -11.24 13.10 -1.48
C TYR A 107 -10.61 14.27 -0.72
N ASP A 108 -11.38 15.00 0.10
CA ASP A 108 -10.86 16.15 0.86
C ASP A 108 -9.68 15.74 1.75
N LYS A 109 -9.74 14.55 2.36
CA LYS A 109 -8.64 14.05 3.21
C LYS A 109 -7.37 13.77 2.39
N LEU A 110 -7.52 13.22 1.19
CA LEU A 110 -6.40 12.88 0.31
C LEU A 110 -5.83 14.11 -0.43
N GLU A 111 -6.69 15.05 -0.80
CA GLU A 111 -6.30 16.34 -1.38
C GLU A 111 -5.44 17.13 -0.40
N ASN A 112 -5.82 17.20 0.87
CA ASN A 112 -5.02 17.87 1.90
C ASN A 112 -3.62 17.27 2.05
N ILE A 113 -3.49 15.94 2.01
CA ILE A 113 -2.18 15.29 2.02
C ILE A 113 -1.42 15.57 0.72
N SER A 114 -2.08 15.50 -0.43
CA SER A 114 -1.46 15.80 -1.72
C SER A 114 -0.90 17.21 -1.75
N ASN A 115 -1.67 18.20 -1.30
CA ASN A 115 -1.25 19.59 -1.22
C ASN A 115 -0.07 19.80 -0.26
N LYS A 116 0.01 19.06 0.86
CA LYS A 116 1.23 19.08 1.69
C LYS A 116 2.47 18.71 0.87
N TYR A 117 2.37 17.62 0.10
CA TYR A 117 3.48 17.09 -0.69
C TYR A 117 3.78 17.87 -1.98
N SER A 118 2.89 18.77 -2.42
CA SER A 118 3.18 19.65 -3.56
C SER A 118 4.15 20.77 -3.20
N TYR A 119 4.26 21.12 -1.92
CA TYR A 119 5.21 22.12 -1.40
C TYR A 119 6.47 21.50 -0.78
N GLU A 120 6.48 20.20 -0.49
CA GLU A 120 7.65 19.50 0.04
C GLU A 120 8.60 19.10 -1.08
N ASN A 121 9.88 19.44 -0.94
CA ASN A 121 10.90 19.20 -1.97
C ASN A 121 11.64 17.86 -1.80
N SER A 122 11.55 17.22 -0.64
CA SER A 122 12.40 16.08 -0.26
C SER A 122 11.60 14.92 0.30
N TRP A 123 10.74 14.33 -0.53
CA TRP A 123 9.96 13.16 -0.18
C TRP A 123 10.14 12.04 -1.20
N THR A 124 9.87 10.81 -0.78
CA THR A 124 9.88 9.61 -1.62
C THR A 124 8.46 9.14 -1.89
N PHE A 125 8.25 8.46 -3.03
CA PHE A 125 6.96 7.90 -3.41
C PHE A 125 6.30 7.08 -2.28
N PHE A 126 7.09 6.32 -1.53
CA PHE A 126 6.57 5.51 -0.43
C PHE A 126 6.18 6.31 0.82
N GLU A 127 6.87 7.42 1.12
CA GLU A 127 6.46 8.33 2.20
C GLU A 127 5.11 8.97 1.90
N PHE A 128 4.93 9.48 0.67
CA PHE A 128 3.66 10.03 0.24
C PHE A 128 2.55 8.99 0.26
N THR A 129 2.81 7.79 -0.26
CA THR A 129 1.86 6.68 -0.26
C THR A 129 1.46 6.27 1.17
N ALA A 130 2.42 6.19 2.09
CA ALA A 130 2.18 5.86 3.48
C ALA A 130 1.30 6.91 4.17
N ASP A 131 1.56 8.21 3.94
CA ASP A 131 0.76 9.28 4.54
C ASP A 131 -0.69 9.27 4.05
N LEU A 132 -0.93 9.00 2.75
CA LEU A 132 -2.27 8.80 2.21
C LEU A 132 -2.96 7.62 2.90
N PHE A 133 -2.28 6.47 2.99
CA PHE A 133 -2.82 5.26 3.60
C PHE A 133 -3.14 5.43 5.09
N ILE A 134 -2.21 6.00 5.87
CA ILE A 134 -2.39 6.30 7.30
C ILE A 134 -3.57 7.26 7.51
N LYS A 135 -3.70 8.27 6.64
CA LYS A 135 -4.80 9.22 6.72
C LYS A 135 -6.13 8.49 6.61
N LEU A 136 -6.27 7.58 5.64
CA LEU A 136 -7.49 6.79 5.44
C LEU A 136 -7.77 5.86 6.62
N LEU A 137 -6.75 5.13 7.10
CA LEU A 137 -6.88 4.22 8.25
C LEU A 137 -7.44 4.92 9.49
N LYS A 138 -7.01 6.16 9.74
CA LYS A 138 -7.41 6.94 10.93
C LYS A 138 -8.72 7.73 10.74
N SER A 139 -9.17 7.92 9.50
CA SER A 139 -10.22 8.91 9.18
C SER A 139 -11.65 8.47 9.52
N HIS A 140 -11.92 7.17 9.57
CA HIS A 140 -13.25 6.60 9.86
C HIS A 140 -14.43 7.23 9.09
N VAL A 141 -14.19 7.64 7.83
CA VAL A 141 -15.14 8.35 6.94
C VAL A 141 -16.42 7.59 6.63
N PHE A 142 -16.38 6.26 6.61
CA PHE A 142 -17.53 5.40 6.36
C PHE A 142 -18.13 4.87 7.67
N TYR A 143 -19.43 4.52 7.67
CA TYR A 143 -20.05 3.77 8.77
C TYR A 143 -19.35 2.44 9.01
N ASN A 144 -19.14 1.67 7.94
CA ASN A 144 -18.39 0.42 7.96
C ASN A 144 -17.50 0.31 6.70
N GLY A 145 -16.53 -0.61 6.74
CA GLY A 145 -15.65 -0.88 5.60
C GLY A 145 -14.42 0.03 5.50
N ASN A 146 -14.15 0.91 6.46
CA ASN A 146 -12.98 1.82 6.44
C ASN A 146 -11.64 1.11 6.21
N LYS A 147 -11.40 -0.01 6.92
CA LYS A 147 -10.16 -0.78 6.77
C LYS A 147 -10.06 -1.41 5.38
N ARG A 148 -11.15 -2.06 4.91
CA ARG A 148 -11.27 -2.63 3.57
C ARG A 148 -10.99 -1.58 2.50
N PHE A 149 -11.64 -0.42 2.60
CA PHE A 149 -11.40 0.70 1.70
C PHE A 149 -9.94 1.19 1.73
N SER A 150 -9.36 1.38 2.93
CA SER A 150 -7.97 1.88 3.05
C SER A 150 -6.98 0.93 2.36
N ILE A 151 -7.17 -0.38 2.52
CA ILE A 151 -6.39 -1.42 1.85
C ILE A 151 -6.58 -1.36 0.34
N SER A 152 -7.83 -1.38 -0.12
CA SER A 152 -8.15 -1.33 -1.54
C SER A 152 -7.63 -0.06 -2.18
N PHE A 153 -7.62 1.07 -1.46
CA PHE A 153 -7.01 2.32 -1.88
C PHE A 153 -5.50 2.19 -2.05
N LEU A 154 -4.78 1.66 -1.05
CA LEU A 154 -3.34 1.45 -1.14
C LEU A 154 -2.99 0.60 -2.38
N ILE A 155 -3.68 -0.54 -2.55
CA ILE A 155 -3.48 -1.45 -3.68
C ILE A 155 -3.73 -0.75 -5.01
N THR A 156 -4.86 -0.05 -5.12
CA THR A 156 -5.27 0.63 -6.36
C THR A 156 -4.33 1.80 -6.67
N PHE A 157 -3.96 2.60 -5.67
CA PHE A 157 -3.05 3.71 -5.83
C PHE A 157 -1.67 3.26 -6.30
N LEU A 158 -1.11 2.21 -5.69
CA LEU A 158 0.15 1.60 -6.12
C LEU A 158 0.06 1.11 -7.57
N ALA A 159 -1.01 0.39 -7.91
CA ALA A 159 -1.28 -0.10 -9.26
C ALA A 159 -1.33 1.02 -10.31
N PHE A 160 -2.06 2.10 -10.03
CA PHE A 160 -2.17 3.26 -10.92
C PHE A 160 -0.82 3.99 -11.11
N ASN A 161 0.14 3.74 -10.24
CA ASN A 161 1.49 4.30 -10.31
C ASN A 161 2.54 3.24 -10.73
N GLY A 162 2.12 2.09 -11.24
CA GLY A 162 2.99 1.07 -11.83
C GLY A 162 3.61 0.09 -10.84
N TYR A 163 3.12 0.06 -9.61
CA TYR A 163 3.53 -0.89 -8.58
C TYR A 163 2.48 -1.97 -8.39
N TYR A 164 2.94 -3.19 -8.19
CA TYR A 164 2.15 -4.33 -7.78
C TYR A 164 2.30 -4.52 -6.28
N PHE A 165 1.19 -4.61 -5.55
CA PHE A 165 1.22 -5.01 -4.14
C PHE A 165 1.05 -6.53 -4.06
N LYS A 166 1.96 -7.24 -3.37
CA LYS A 166 2.02 -8.72 -3.37
C LYS A 166 0.69 -9.39 -3.01
N TRP A 167 -0.15 -8.72 -2.21
CA TRP A 167 -1.49 -9.18 -1.82
C TRP A 167 -2.56 -9.12 -2.93
N SER A 168 -2.36 -8.31 -3.97
CA SER A 168 -3.47 -7.85 -4.82
C SER A 168 -3.99 -8.86 -5.87
N GLN A 169 -3.36 -10.04 -6.03
CA GLN A 169 -3.89 -11.16 -6.82
C GLN A 169 -3.33 -12.53 -6.38
N GLU A 170 -4.25 -13.52 -6.36
CA GLU A 170 -3.98 -14.94 -6.58
C GLU A 170 -4.31 -15.25 -8.05
N ALA A 171 -3.42 -15.93 -8.78
CA ALA A 171 -3.74 -17.00 -9.77
C ALA A 171 -2.73 -17.12 -10.92
N GLU A 172 -2.22 -16.05 -11.52
CA GLU A 172 -1.43 -16.24 -12.76
C GLU A 172 0.08 -16.47 -12.54
N TYR A 173 0.68 -16.02 -11.44
CA TYR A 173 2.14 -15.96 -11.35
C TYR A 173 2.77 -16.38 -10.03
N GLN A 174 2.13 -16.11 -8.88
CA GLN A 174 2.56 -16.56 -7.54
C GLN A 174 1.33 -16.63 -6.61
N ASP A 175 1.23 -17.67 -5.79
CA ASP A 175 0.22 -17.80 -4.73
C ASP A 175 0.69 -17.00 -3.49
N PHE A 176 -0.06 -15.98 -3.12
CA PHE A 176 0.19 -15.15 -1.94
C PHE A 176 -0.85 -15.34 -0.82
N SER A 177 -1.66 -16.40 -0.87
CA SER A 177 -2.76 -16.69 0.06
C SER A 177 -2.33 -16.69 1.53
N GLN A 178 -1.14 -17.24 1.82
CA GLN A 178 -0.59 -17.22 3.17
C GLN A 178 -0.16 -15.81 3.60
N GLN A 179 0.45 -15.01 2.70
CA GLN A 179 0.85 -13.64 3.03
C GLN A 179 -0.36 -12.74 3.32
N GLN A 180 -1.52 -12.97 2.69
CA GLN A 180 -2.73 -12.19 2.96
C GLN A 180 -3.08 -12.12 4.45
N ARG A 181 -3.02 -13.24 5.18
CA ARG A 181 -3.39 -13.28 6.60
C ARG A 181 -2.43 -12.46 7.48
N PHE A 182 -1.13 -12.50 7.15
CA PHE A 182 -0.12 -11.69 7.86
C PHE A 182 -0.33 -10.20 7.60
N LEU A 183 -0.64 -9.81 6.36
CA LEU A 183 -0.88 -8.41 6.00
C LEU A 183 -2.14 -7.84 6.67
N GLU A 184 -3.22 -8.63 6.78
CA GLU A 184 -4.42 -8.22 7.52
C GLU A 184 -4.11 -7.97 9.01
N SER A 185 -3.29 -8.84 9.61
CA SER A 185 -2.81 -8.65 10.99
C SER A 185 -1.96 -7.39 11.15
N ASP A 186 -1.00 -7.16 10.26
CA ASP A 186 -0.15 -5.96 10.28
C ASP A 186 -1.01 -4.70 10.27
N ILE A 187 -2.05 -4.66 9.43
CA ILE A 187 -2.95 -3.51 9.31
C ILE A 187 -3.82 -3.34 10.54
N ALA A 188 -4.31 -4.43 11.14
CA ALA A 188 -5.01 -4.38 12.41
C ALA A 188 -4.10 -3.79 13.50
N CYS A 189 -2.84 -4.26 13.56
CA CYS A 189 -1.86 -3.78 14.52
C CYS A 189 -1.50 -2.30 14.31
N PHE A 190 -1.25 -1.89 13.06
CA PHE A 190 -1.04 -0.48 12.71
C PHE A 190 -2.21 0.39 13.12
N THR A 191 -3.45 -0.04 12.85
CA THR A 191 -4.66 0.71 13.24
C THR A 191 -4.71 0.93 14.75
N THR A 192 -4.43 -0.11 15.54
CA THR A 192 -4.40 -0.03 17.01
C THR A 192 -3.32 0.95 17.48
N ARG A 193 -2.10 0.84 16.94
CA ARG A 193 -0.94 1.65 17.33
C ARG A 193 -1.03 3.11 16.86
N LEU A 194 -1.75 3.37 15.76
CA LEU A 194 -2.10 4.70 15.25
C LEU A 194 -3.30 5.34 15.97
N SER A 195 -3.96 4.64 16.88
CA SER A 195 -5.03 5.22 17.67
C SER A 195 -4.49 6.28 18.64
N ASN A 196 -5.36 7.18 19.10
CA ASN A 196 -5.03 8.15 20.17
C ASN A 196 -5.28 7.55 21.57
N ARG A 197 -5.62 6.26 21.68
CA ARG A 197 -5.94 5.62 22.95
C ARG A 197 -4.64 5.27 23.71
N LYS A 198 -4.77 5.14 25.03
CA LYS A 198 -3.77 4.44 25.84
C LYS A 198 -3.80 2.96 25.43
N LEU A 199 -2.62 2.35 25.33
CA LEU A 199 -2.51 0.99 24.82
C LEU A 199 -2.59 -0.08 25.91
N ASN A 200 -2.50 0.30 27.19
CA ASN A 200 -2.62 -0.63 28.33
C ASN A 200 -3.90 -1.46 28.24
N ASP A 201 -5.04 -0.81 28.00
CA ASP A 201 -6.34 -1.48 27.89
C ASP A 201 -6.37 -2.54 26.77
N TYR A 202 -5.69 -2.28 25.65
CA TYR A 202 -5.60 -3.25 24.54
C TYR A 202 -4.72 -4.44 24.93
N VAL A 203 -3.60 -4.14 25.57
CA VAL A 203 -2.59 -5.13 25.97
C VAL A 203 -3.09 -6.06 27.08
N GLU A 204 -3.89 -5.53 28.00
CA GLU A 204 -4.48 -6.25 29.14
C GLU A 204 -5.79 -6.95 28.77
N SER A 205 -6.40 -6.63 27.62
CA SER A 205 -7.63 -7.29 27.20
C SER A 205 -7.42 -8.77 26.90
N GLU A 206 -8.41 -9.59 27.25
CA GLU A 206 -8.44 -11.00 26.87
C GLU A 206 -8.45 -11.14 25.35
N SER A 207 -7.75 -12.15 24.83
CA SER A 207 -7.70 -12.38 23.39
C SER A 207 -9.07 -12.76 22.85
N ILE A 208 -9.49 -12.11 21.77
CA ILE A 208 -10.83 -12.26 21.22
C ILE A 208 -10.97 -13.60 20.46
N ASN A 209 -9.86 -14.19 20.01
CA ASN A 209 -9.84 -15.32 19.06
C ASN A 209 -9.23 -16.63 19.60
N ILE A 210 -9.55 -17.02 20.83
CA ILE A 210 -9.01 -18.26 21.46
C ILE A 210 -9.23 -19.53 20.60
N LYS A 211 -10.28 -19.55 19.76
CA LYS A 211 -10.62 -20.71 18.90
C LYS A 211 -9.85 -20.77 17.57
N ASN A 212 -9.25 -19.66 17.12
CA ASN A 212 -8.46 -19.62 15.89
C ASN A 212 -6.99 -19.38 16.23
N SER A 213 -6.20 -20.46 16.23
CA SER A 213 -4.80 -20.45 16.69
C SER A 213 -3.91 -19.45 15.94
N ILE A 214 -4.16 -19.24 14.64
CA ILE A 214 -3.38 -18.30 13.83
C ILE A 214 -3.74 -16.85 14.18
N LEU A 215 -5.04 -16.52 14.23
CA LEU A 215 -5.46 -15.16 14.60
C LEU A 215 -5.07 -14.82 16.04
N TYR A 216 -5.13 -15.79 16.94
CA TYR A 216 -4.65 -15.65 18.32
C TYR A 216 -3.14 -15.35 18.36
N PHE A 217 -2.34 -16.09 17.59
CA PHE A 217 -0.90 -15.87 17.50
C PHE A 217 -0.57 -14.47 16.98
N LEU A 218 -1.22 -14.05 15.89
CA LEU A 218 -1.04 -12.73 15.28
C LEU A 218 -1.47 -11.58 16.20
N GLU A 219 -2.58 -11.73 16.92
CA GLU A 219 -3.00 -10.78 17.95
C GLU A 219 -1.96 -10.68 19.08
N LYS A 220 -1.43 -11.83 19.51
CA LYS A 220 -0.41 -11.91 20.55
C LYS A 220 0.87 -11.22 20.13
N GLU A 221 1.35 -11.42 18.90
CA GLU A 221 2.52 -10.72 18.36
C GLU A 221 2.34 -9.20 18.39
N CYS A 222 1.14 -8.70 18.02
CA CYS A 222 0.86 -7.27 18.11
C CYS A 222 0.88 -6.76 19.56
N LYS A 223 0.27 -7.51 20.51
CA LYS A 223 0.31 -7.15 21.94
C LYS A 223 1.73 -7.14 22.49
N GLU A 224 2.55 -8.13 22.14
CA GLU A 224 3.95 -8.21 22.53
C GLU A 224 4.76 -7.04 21.98
N LYS A 225 4.56 -6.70 20.70
CA LYS A 225 5.18 -5.51 20.10
C LYS A 225 4.76 -4.25 20.84
N ILE A 226 3.47 -4.04 21.10
CA ILE A 226 3.03 -2.86 21.85
C ILE A 226 3.71 -2.78 23.22
N LYS A 227 3.78 -3.91 23.95
CA LYS A 227 4.42 -4.00 25.27
C LYS A 227 5.90 -3.60 25.24
N SER A 228 6.65 -4.15 24.29
CA SER A 228 8.12 -3.96 24.24
C SER A 228 8.52 -2.60 23.69
N GLU A 229 7.66 -1.99 22.87
CA GLU A 229 8.11 -0.98 21.92
C GLU A 229 7.29 0.32 21.90
N ASP A 230 6.06 0.33 22.44
CA ASP A 230 5.16 1.49 22.31
C ASP A 230 4.50 1.98 23.61
N LEU A 231 4.46 1.19 24.69
CA LEU A 231 3.73 1.56 25.92
C LEU A 231 4.21 2.89 26.53
N ASP A 232 5.52 3.11 26.53
CA ASP A 232 6.14 4.30 27.13
C ASP A 232 6.28 5.48 26.14
N LEU A 233 5.84 5.32 24.89
CA LEU A 233 5.89 6.37 23.90
C LEU A 233 4.68 7.30 24.01
N CYS A 234 4.93 8.61 23.89
CA CYS A 234 3.84 9.56 23.65
C CYS A 234 3.19 9.29 22.27
N ILE A 235 1.95 9.77 22.10
CA ILE A 235 1.14 9.53 20.89
C ILE A 235 1.91 9.92 19.62
N ASP A 236 2.57 11.08 19.61
CA ASP A 236 3.28 11.58 18.42
C ASP A 236 4.47 10.69 18.05
N LYS A 237 5.33 10.35 19.02
CA LYS A 237 6.48 9.45 18.79
C LYS A 237 6.04 8.06 18.33
N ARG A 238 4.94 7.55 18.90
CA ARG A 238 4.36 6.28 18.47
C ARG A 238 3.84 6.36 17.04
N HIS A 239 3.11 7.43 16.68
CA HIS A 239 2.58 7.60 15.33
C HIS A 239 3.70 7.75 14.30
N GLU A 240 4.76 8.50 14.63
CA GLU A 240 5.95 8.62 13.79
C GLU A 240 6.64 7.27 13.58
N LYS A 241 6.83 6.50 14.67
CA LYS A 241 7.39 5.15 14.61
C LYS A 241 6.56 4.24 13.71
N VAL A 242 5.25 4.18 13.94
CA VAL A 242 4.34 3.34 13.13
C VAL A 242 4.31 3.81 11.68
N ARG A 243 4.39 5.11 11.41
CA ARG A 243 4.51 5.65 10.05
C ARG A 243 5.74 5.09 9.34
N ASN A 244 6.90 5.11 9.99
CA ASN A 244 8.14 4.57 9.41
C ASN A 244 8.04 3.07 9.17
N GLU A 245 7.41 2.33 10.08
CA GLU A 245 7.14 0.90 9.88
C GLU A 245 6.20 0.64 8.70
N ILE A 246 5.15 1.45 8.51
CA ILE A 246 4.25 1.35 7.36
C ILE A 246 5.01 1.62 6.05
N ILE A 247 5.92 2.60 6.02
CA ILE A 247 6.76 2.88 4.84
C ILE A 247 7.58 1.64 4.47
N GLU A 248 8.27 1.02 5.44
CA GLU A 248 9.07 -0.19 5.19
C GLU A 248 8.19 -1.39 4.84
N TRP A 249 7.03 -1.52 5.48
CA TRP A 249 6.05 -2.56 5.17
C TRP A 249 5.54 -2.43 3.72
N ILE A 250 5.23 -1.22 3.25
CA ILE A 250 4.86 -1.00 1.85
C ILE A 250 6.04 -1.40 0.94
N LYS A 251 7.25 -0.90 1.20
CA LYS A 251 8.46 -1.22 0.42
C LYS A 251 8.70 -2.73 0.29
N ASN A 252 8.49 -3.48 1.36
CA ASN A 252 8.71 -4.93 1.39
C ASN A 252 7.62 -5.71 0.65
N ASN A 253 6.44 -5.12 0.48
CA ASN A 253 5.27 -5.73 -0.13
C ASN A 253 4.94 -5.19 -1.53
N VAL A 254 5.70 -4.23 -2.04
CA VAL A 254 5.59 -3.78 -3.44
C VAL A 254 6.59 -4.48 -4.35
N LEU A 255 6.19 -4.61 -5.61
CA LEU A 255 7.06 -4.99 -6.72
C LEU A 255 6.76 -4.13 -7.95
N ILE A 256 7.76 -3.89 -8.80
CA ILE A 256 7.54 -3.51 -10.19
C ILE A 256 7.28 -4.80 -10.95
N SER A 257 6.04 -4.99 -11.41
CA SER A 257 5.63 -6.19 -12.12
C SER A 257 4.97 -5.87 -13.45
N TYR A 258 5.01 -6.84 -14.34
CA TYR A 258 4.30 -6.82 -15.60
C TYR A 258 2.79 -6.93 -15.31
N ARG A 259 2.07 -5.82 -15.40
CA ARG A 259 0.60 -5.83 -15.37
C ARG A 259 0.07 -5.69 -16.80
N ILE A 260 -0.69 -6.68 -17.24
CA ILE A 260 -1.60 -6.55 -18.38
C ILE A 260 -2.82 -5.80 -17.81
N LEU A 261 -2.87 -4.48 -18.01
CA LEU A 261 -4.14 -3.75 -17.92
C LEU A 261 -4.83 -3.87 -19.28
#